data_AF-A0A920LGD0-F1
#
_entry.id   AF-A0A920LGD0-F1
#
_cell.length_a   1.000
_cell.length_b   1.000
_cell.length_c   1.000
_cell.angle_alpha   90.00
_cell.angle_beta   90.00
_cell.angle_gamma   90.00
#
_symmetry.space_group_name_H-M   'P 1'
#
loop_
_entity.id
_entity.type
_entity.pdbx_description
1 polymer ?
#
loop_
_entity_poly.entity_id
_entity_poly.type
_entity_poly.pdbx_seq_one_letter_code
_entity_poly.pdbx_strand_id
1 'polypeptide(L)'
;MFWDEYPPYQKLSDKRKVEFLHHRQAWSVSQYLHGEQGALLVASQLTSCAPTFNAKLYAASQTFDEARHVEAFNRYIQTRLKMMYPIGNALKSILDKILTDPRWDLKFIGMQLIIEGLALAAFQSTRELAKDPVLYDMLGLIIRDEARHVTFGVNYLEEFVSTLSEEEKNDRAQFAYEACLLSRERLLSTDVFEYFGWDVEEARQFQLGSDLIQHFQKLLFQRVMPNLARIGLLTDSVKGKFEELGILELASLPSDADVDWADLSKPLFEDSA
;
A
#
# COMPACT_ATOMS: atom_id res chain seq x y z
N MET A 1 22.11 -3.87 -12.12
CA MET A 1 20.82 -4.21 -11.47
C MET A 1 21.07 -4.23 -9.98
N PHE A 2 20.18 -3.74 -9.12
CA PHE A 2 20.41 -3.66 -7.65
C PHE A 2 21.04 -4.95 -7.04
N TRP A 3 20.52 -6.12 -7.42
CA TRP A 3 21.01 -7.41 -6.93
C TRP A 3 22.40 -7.81 -7.41
N ASP A 4 22.95 -7.18 -8.46
CA ASP A 4 24.30 -7.47 -8.95
C ASP A 4 25.38 -7.12 -7.92
N GLU A 5 25.05 -6.33 -6.89
CA GLU A 5 25.94 -5.98 -5.78
C GLU A 5 25.88 -7.00 -4.62
N TYR A 6 24.97 -7.98 -4.67
CA TYR A 6 24.81 -8.98 -3.61
C TYR A 6 25.60 -10.26 -3.92
N PRO A 7 26.62 -10.65 -3.11
CA PRO A 7 27.48 -11.80 -3.43
C PRO A 7 26.73 -13.13 -3.62
N PRO A 8 25.69 -13.48 -2.83
CA PRO A 8 24.88 -14.68 -3.09
C PRO A 8 24.16 -14.64 -4.45
N TYR A 9 23.71 -13.48 -4.90
CA TYR A 9 23.10 -13.32 -6.23
C TYR A 9 24.13 -13.43 -7.36
N GLN A 10 25.33 -12.88 -7.19
CA GLN A 10 26.41 -12.98 -8.18
C GLN A 10 26.80 -14.43 -8.47
N LYS A 11 26.73 -15.30 -7.46
CA LYS A 11 27.03 -16.74 -7.56
C LYS A 11 25.97 -17.53 -8.33
N LEU A 12 24.78 -16.98 -8.56
CA LEU A 12 23.74 -17.63 -9.34
C LEU A 12 24.12 -17.67 -10.83
N SER A 13 23.77 -18.77 -11.51
CA SER A 13 23.80 -18.81 -12.98
C SER A 13 22.77 -17.85 -13.57
N ASP A 14 22.95 -17.40 -14.82
CA ASP A 14 22.01 -16.48 -15.47
C ASP A 14 20.57 -17.02 -15.48
N LYS A 15 20.40 -18.33 -15.69
CA LYS A 15 19.10 -19.00 -15.61
C LYS A 15 18.48 -18.83 -14.21
N ARG A 16 19.27 -19.01 -13.16
CA ARG A 16 18.81 -18.92 -11.77
C ARG A 16 18.58 -17.47 -11.33
N LYS A 17 19.30 -16.50 -11.92
CA LYS A 17 19.03 -15.06 -11.77
C LYS A 17 17.67 -14.67 -12.38
N VAL A 18 17.37 -15.15 -13.58
CA VAL A 18 16.05 -14.94 -14.21
C VAL A 18 14.94 -15.56 -13.37
N GLU A 19 15.14 -16.77 -12.87
CA GLU A 19 14.20 -17.42 -11.96
C GLU A 19 13.99 -16.60 -10.68
N PHE A 20 15.05 -16.07 -10.06
CA PHE A 20 14.95 -15.19 -8.90
C PHE A 20 14.07 -13.96 -9.15
N LEU A 21 14.28 -13.28 -10.28
CA LEU A 21 13.46 -12.11 -10.64
C LEU A 21 12.00 -12.50 -10.87
N HIS A 22 11.73 -13.66 -11.46
CA HIS A 22 10.37 -14.17 -11.61
C HIS A 22 9.70 -14.47 -10.26
N HIS A 23 10.41 -15.12 -9.33
CA HIS A 23 9.92 -15.35 -7.97
C HIS A 23 9.64 -14.05 -7.22
N ARG A 24 10.50 -13.03 -7.36
CA ARG A 24 10.25 -11.71 -6.76
C ARG A 24 9.01 -11.02 -7.34
N GLN A 25 8.83 -11.07 -8.66
CA GLN A 25 7.62 -10.51 -9.27
C GLN A 25 6.36 -11.26 -8.80
N ALA A 26 6.41 -12.59 -8.76
CA ALA A 26 5.30 -13.41 -8.26
C ALA A 26 4.98 -13.11 -6.80
N TRP A 27 6.00 -12.94 -5.96
CA TRP A 27 5.85 -12.55 -4.57
C TRP A 27 5.17 -11.18 -4.45
N SER A 28 5.65 -10.15 -5.15
CA SER A 28 5.07 -8.80 -5.09
C SER A 28 3.60 -8.78 -5.51
N VAL A 29 3.27 -9.43 -6.63
CA VAL A 29 1.88 -9.49 -7.11
C VAL A 29 0.99 -10.32 -6.17
N SER A 30 1.53 -11.35 -5.50
CA SER A 30 0.80 -12.07 -4.45
C SER A 30 0.53 -11.17 -3.23
N GLN A 31 1.49 -10.33 -2.83
CA GLN A 31 1.26 -9.37 -1.74
C GLN A 31 0.22 -8.30 -2.12
N TYR A 32 0.10 -7.94 -3.40
CA TYR A 32 -0.97 -7.06 -3.88
C TYR A 32 -2.33 -7.75 -3.73
N LEU A 33 -2.47 -8.98 -4.24
CA LEU A 33 -3.69 -9.79 -4.04
C LEU A 33 -4.10 -9.85 -2.56
N HIS A 34 -3.17 -10.14 -1.66
CA HIS A 34 -3.47 -10.21 -0.22
C HIS A 34 -3.83 -8.87 0.39
N GLY A 35 -3.25 -7.78 -0.12
CA GLY A 35 -3.66 -6.41 0.22
C GLY A 35 -5.12 -6.18 -0.14
N GLU A 36 -5.51 -6.50 -1.37
CA GLU A 36 -6.90 -6.34 -1.85
C GLU A 36 -7.89 -7.24 -1.12
N GLN A 37 -7.48 -8.45 -0.73
CA GLN A 37 -8.30 -9.30 0.14
C GLN A 37 -8.57 -8.64 1.49
N GLY A 38 -7.55 -7.99 2.06
CA GLY A 38 -7.68 -7.17 3.25
C GLY A 38 -8.61 -5.98 3.04
N ALA A 39 -8.43 -5.24 1.95
CA ALA A 39 -9.25 -4.08 1.57
C ALA A 39 -10.72 -4.48 1.43
N LEU A 40 -11.00 -5.57 0.71
CA LEU A 40 -12.35 -6.13 0.57
C LEU A 40 -13.01 -6.40 1.92
N LEU A 41 -12.29 -7.05 2.84
CA LEU A 41 -12.82 -7.35 4.17
C LEU A 41 -13.08 -6.07 4.96
N VAL A 42 -12.16 -5.10 4.93
CA VAL A 42 -12.32 -3.82 5.64
C VAL A 42 -13.49 -3.02 5.07
N ALA A 43 -13.58 -2.85 3.75
CA ALA A 43 -14.67 -2.13 3.08
C ALA A 43 -16.04 -2.77 3.39
N SER A 44 -16.10 -4.11 3.42
CA SER A 44 -17.32 -4.83 3.79
C SER A 44 -17.75 -4.57 5.24
N GLN A 45 -16.79 -4.48 6.17
CA GLN A 45 -17.06 -4.10 7.57
C GLN A 45 -17.53 -2.64 7.66
N LEU A 46 -16.88 -1.73 6.94
CA LEU A 46 -17.22 -0.30 6.89
C LEU A 46 -18.65 -0.07 6.36
N THR A 47 -19.10 -0.86 5.40
CA THR A 47 -20.50 -0.83 4.95
C THR A 47 -21.47 -1.03 6.13
N SER A 48 -21.10 -1.88 7.08
CA SER A 48 -21.90 -2.19 8.27
C SER A 48 -21.68 -1.20 9.42
N CYS A 49 -20.45 -0.72 9.66
CA CYS A 49 -20.11 0.06 10.87
C CYS A 49 -19.85 1.56 10.66
N ALA A 50 -19.68 2.04 9.43
CA ALA A 50 -19.50 3.48 9.18
C ALA A 50 -20.71 4.28 9.71
N PRO A 51 -20.50 5.46 10.33
CA PRO A 51 -21.54 6.08 11.15
C PRO A 51 -22.56 6.89 10.34
N THR A 52 -22.23 7.28 9.10
CA THR A 52 -23.12 8.08 8.26
C THR A 52 -23.66 7.28 7.07
N PHE A 53 -24.85 7.66 6.60
CA PHE A 53 -25.48 7.07 5.42
C PHE A 53 -24.55 7.15 4.19
N ASN A 54 -23.95 8.32 3.93
CA ASN A 54 -23.07 8.51 2.78
C ASN A 54 -21.81 7.65 2.86
N ALA A 55 -21.20 7.52 4.05
CA ALA A 55 -20.04 6.65 4.22
C ALA A 55 -20.35 5.17 4.00
N LYS A 56 -21.56 4.71 4.38
CA LYS A 56 -22.01 3.34 4.09
C LYS A 56 -22.21 3.10 2.60
N LEU A 57 -22.83 4.04 1.88
CA LEU A 57 -23.02 3.92 0.43
C LEU A 57 -21.66 3.88 -0.29
N TYR A 58 -20.73 4.72 0.14
CA TYR A 58 -19.37 4.73 -0.40
C TYR A 58 -18.63 3.42 -0.11
N ALA A 59 -18.65 2.95 1.14
CA ALA A 59 -18.00 1.70 1.52
C ALA A 59 -18.59 0.50 0.76
N ALA A 60 -19.88 0.53 0.42
CA ALA A 60 -20.52 -0.49 -0.41
C ALA A 60 -19.98 -0.49 -1.84
N SER A 61 -19.79 0.69 -2.46
CA SER A 61 -19.13 0.77 -3.77
C SER A 61 -17.67 0.32 -3.70
N GLN A 62 -16.93 0.73 -2.67
CA GLN A 62 -15.55 0.28 -2.49
C GLN A 62 -15.48 -1.24 -2.33
N THR A 63 -16.39 -1.85 -1.56
CA THR A 63 -16.47 -3.32 -1.40
C THR A 63 -16.60 -4.02 -2.75
N PHE A 64 -17.37 -3.45 -3.68
CA PHE A 64 -17.48 -3.99 -5.04
C PHE A 64 -16.19 -3.79 -5.85
N ASP A 65 -15.54 -2.64 -5.74
CA ASP A 65 -14.26 -2.34 -6.39
C ASP A 65 -13.19 -3.35 -5.92
N GLU A 66 -13.03 -3.56 -4.61
CA GLU A 66 -12.03 -4.50 -4.07
C GLU A 66 -12.32 -5.95 -4.46
N ALA A 67 -13.59 -6.35 -4.55
CA ALA A 67 -13.95 -7.68 -5.04
C ALA A 67 -13.46 -7.90 -6.48
N ARG A 68 -13.53 -6.85 -7.33
CA ARG A 68 -12.98 -6.89 -8.69
C ARG A 68 -11.46 -6.90 -8.69
N HIS A 69 -10.81 -6.16 -7.80
CA HIS A 69 -9.34 -6.13 -7.67
C HIS A 69 -8.80 -7.51 -7.27
N VAL A 70 -9.40 -8.15 -6.26
CA VAL A 70 -9.08 -9.52 -5.83
C VAL A 70 -9.21 -10.50 -7.01
N GLU A 71 -10.31 -10.45 -7.75
CA GLU A 71 -10.50 -11.32 -8.91
C GLU A 71 -9.46 -11.06 -10.01
N ALA A 72 -9.18 -9.80 -10.31
CA ALA A 72 -8.20 -9.41 -11.33
C ALA A 72 -6.80 -9.93 -11.01
N PHE A 73 -6.29 -9.66 -9.79
CA PHE A 73 -4.98 -10.16 -9.36
C PHE A 73 -4.95 -11.68 -9.28
N ASN A 74 -5.98 -12.32 -8.73
CA ASN A 74 -6.04 -13.78 -8.64
C ASN A 74 -5.99 -14.40 -10.05
N ARG A 75 -6.79 -13.90 -10.99
CA ARG A 75 -6.80 -14.39 -12.38
C ARG A 75 -5.46 -14.13 -13.08
N TYR A 76 -4.83 -12.98 -12.87
CA TYR A 76 -3.49 -12.69 -13.40
C TYR A 76 -2.46 -13.68 -12.86
N ILE A 77 -2.45 -13.93 -11.54
CA ILE A 77 -1.55 -14.91 -10.91
C ILE A 77 -1.79 -16.30 -11.49
N GLN A 78 -3.03 -16.78 -11.57
CA GLN A 78 -3.35 -18.14 -12.03
C GLN A 78 -3.02 -18.36 -13.52
N THR A 79 -3.22 -17.34 -14.37
CA THR A 79 -3.11 -17.51 -15.82
C THR A 79 -1.76 -17.07 -16.41
N ARG A 80 -1.14 -16.02 -15.84
CA ARG A 80 0.11 -15.42 -16.34
C ARG A 80 1.31 -15.88 -15.53
N LEU A 81 1.33 -15.62 -14.22
CA LEU A 81 2.50 -15.90 -13.35
C LEU A 81 2.64 -17.38 -12.97
N LYS A 82 1.50 -18.06 -12.74
CA LYS A 82 1.40 -19.46 -12.30
C LYS A 82 2.18 -19.78 -11.03
N MET A 83 2.38 -18.78 -10.17
CA MET A 83 3.13 -18.86 -8.93
C MET A 83 2.52 -17.90 -7.93
N MET A 84 2.19 -18.42 -6.74
CA MET A 84 1.58 -17.66 -5.65
C MET A 84 2.40 -17.84 -4.39
N TYR A 85 2.62 -16.75 -3.67
CA TYR A 85 3.24 -16.72 -2.35
C TYR A 85 2.19 -16.46 -1.28
N PRO A 86 2.41 -16.92 -0.03
CA PRO A 86 1.54 -16.59 1.08
C PRO A 86 1.61 -15.10 1.45
N ILE A 87 0.65 -14.63 2.23
CA ILE A 87 0.68 -13.30 2.82
C ILE A 87 1.92 -13.12 3.71
N GLY A 88 2.65 -12.02 3.52
CA GLY A 88 3.79 -11.66 4.33
C GLY A 88 3.39 -11.24 5.73
N ASN A 89 4.25 -11.53 6.72
CA ASN A 89 3.97 -11.28 8.15
C ASN A 89 3.66 -9.80 8.45
N ALA A 90 4.35 -8.87 7.80
CA ALA A 90 4.13 -7.44 8.00
C ALA A 90 2.73 -7.00 7.53
N LEU A 91 2.33 -7.40 6.32
CA LEU A 91 1.00 -7.10 5.78
C LEU A 91 -0.08 -7.77 6.64
N LYS A 92 0.09 -9.05 6.99
CA LYS A 92 -0.84 -9.77 7.84
C LYS A 92 -1.05 -9.07 9.19
N SER A 93 0.04 -8.67 9.86
CA SER A 93 -0.02 -8.03 11.18
C SER A 93 -0.81 -6.72 11.14
N ILE A 94 -0.61 -5.90 10.10
CA ILE A 94 -1.36 -4.65 9.93
C ILE A 94 -2.83 -4.95 9.66
N LEU A 95 -3.14 -5.88 8.75
CA LEU A 95 -4.51 -6.26 8.43
C LEU A 95 -5.26 -6.83 9.63
N ASP A 96 -4.63 -7.72 10.40
CA ASP A 96 -5.21 -8.28 11.62
C ASP A 96 -5.59 -7.15 12.59
N LYS A 97 -4.69 -6.18 12.80
CA LYS A 97 -4.93 -5.04 13.69
C LYS A 97 -6.11 -4.19 13.21
N ILE A 98 -6.19 -3.90 11.91
CA ILE A 98 -7.28 -3.11 11.31
C ILE A 98 -8.61 -3.85 11.39
N LEU A 99 -8.63 -5.12 11.00
CA LEU A 99 -9.85 -5.92 10.91
C LEU A 99 -10.46 -6.22 12.28
N THR A 100 -9.63 -6.36 13.30
CA THR A 100 -10.07 -6.67 14.67
C THR A 100 -10.38 -5.45 15.52
N ASP A 101 -9.94 -4.25 15.14
CA ASP A 101 -10.30 -3.04 15.88
C ASP A 101 -11.81 -2.74 15.73
N PRO A 102 -12.56 -2.52 16.82
CA PRO A 102 -13.99 -2.24 16.75
C PRO A 102 -14.31 -0.83 16.22
N ARG A 103 -13.35 0.08 16.22
CA ARG A 103 -13.54 1.48 15.84
C ARG A 103 -13.52 1.62 14.32
N TRP A 104 -14.56 2.23 13.77
CA TRP A 104 -14.71 2.41 12.33
C TRP A 104 -13.64 3.36 11.77
N ASP A 105 -13.22 4.37 12.53
CA ASP A 105 -12.28 5.40 12.10
C ASP A 105 -10.85 4.86 11.98
N LEU A 106 -10.46 3.91 12.82
CA LEU A 106 -9.18 3.22 12.66
C LEU A 106 -9.13 2.29 11.46
N LYS A 107 -10.30 1.77 11.02
CA LYS A 107 -10.40 1.05 9.76
C LYS A 107 -10.11 1.97 8.58
N PHE A 108 -10.67 3.17 8.58
CA PHE A 108 -10.34 4.20 7.58
C PHE A 108 -8.87 4.63 7.61
N ILE A 109 -8.33 4.92 8.80
CA ILE A 109 -6.93 5.34 8.94
C ILE A 109 -5.99 4.24 8.46
N GLY A 110 -6.22 2.99 8.89
CA GLY A 110 -5.34 1.88 8.55
C GLY A 110 -5.42 1.46 7.09
N MET A 111 -6.63 1.34 6.53
CA MET A 111 -6.81 0.85 5.17
C MET A 111 -6.65 1.98 4.14
N GLN A 112 -7.55 2.97 4.16
CA GLN A 112 -7.62 4.01 3.13
C GLN A 112 -6.42 4.97 3.17
N LEU A 113 -5.88 5.30 4.34
CA LEU A 113 -4.75 6.25 4.40
C LEU A 113 -3.39 5.57 4.32
N ILE A 114 -3.23 4.43 4.99
CA ILE A 114 -1.93 3.77 5.11
C ILE A 114 -1.79 2.69 4.06
N ILE A 115 -2.58 1.61 4.09
CA ILE A 115 -2.37 0.49 3.17
C ILE A 115 -2.56 0.89 1.70
N GLU A 116 -3.66 1.55 1.37
CA GLU A 116 -4.00 1.99 0.02
C GLU A 116 -3.10 3.15 -0.44
N GLY A 117 -2.80 4.11 0.45
CA GLY A 117 -1.84 5.18 0.17
C GLY A 117 -0.45 4.67 -0.23
N LEU A 118 0.04 3.63 0.45
CA LEU A 118 1.27 2.93 0.08
C LEU A 118 1.09 2.08 -1.20
N ALA A 119 -0.08 1.47 -1.38
CA ALA A 119 -0.38 0.62 -2.53
C ALA A 119 -0.35 1.41 -3.85
N LEU A 120 -0.89 2.63 -3.87
CA LEU A 120 -0.85 3.51 -5.04
C LEU A 120 0.58 3.71 -5.58
N ALA A 121 1.52 4.04 -4.70
CA ALA A 121 2.93 4.20 -5.09
C ALA A 121 3.53 2.88 -5.61
N ALA A 122 3.25 1.76 -4.94
CA ALA A 122 3.75 0.45 -5.34
C ALA A 122 3.17 -0.02 -6.69
N PHE A 123 1.88 0.22 -6.94
CA PHE A 123 1.20 -0.08 -8.20
C PHE A 123 1.73 0.79 -9.32
N GLN A 124 1.92 2.09 -9.08
CA GLN A 124 2.50 3.01 -10.06
C GLN A 124 3.90 2.56 -10.47
N SER A 125 4.79 2.30 -9.51
CA SER A 125 6.14 1.79 -9.82
C SER A 125 6.12 0.45 -10.55
N THR A 126 5.24 -0.48 -10.17
CA THR A 126 5.13 -1.77 -10.86
C THR A 126 4.59 -1.60 -12.27
N ARG A 127 3.61 -0.72 -12.47
CA ARG A 127 3.03 -0.42 -13.78
C ARG A 127 4.07 0.19 -14.72
N GLU A 128 4.85 1.16 -14.27
CA GLU A 128 5.91 1.79 -15.08
C GLU A 128 6.99 0.79 -15.54
N LEU A 129 7.25 -0.24 -14.72
CA LEU A 129 8.22 -1.30 -15.01
C LEU A 129 7.59 -2.51 -15.72
N ALA A 130 6.27 -2.56 -15.85
CA ALA A 130 5.55 -3.72 -16.39
C ALA A 130 5.82 -3.87 -17.89
N LYS A 131 6.30 -5.06 -18.28
CA LYS A 131 6.45 -5.45 -19.69
C LYS A 131 5.26 -6.25 -20.22
N ASP A 132 4.45 -6.83 -19.32
CA ASP A 132 3.21 -7.50 -19.70
C ASP A 132 2.11 -6.43 -19.85
N PRO A 133 1.54 -6.22 -21.07
CA PRO A 133 0.50 -5.22 -21.28
C PRO A 133 -0.74 -5.47 -20.41
N VAL A 134 -1.05 -6.74 -20.09
CA VAL A 134 -2.19 -7.06 -19.21
C VAL A 134 -1.96 -6.53 -17.80
N LEU A 135 -0.74 -6.68 -17.27
CA LEU A 135 -0.40 -6.14 -15.95
C LEU A 135 -0.41 -4.61 -15.96
N TYR A 136 0.11 -4.00 -17.03
CA TYR A 136 0.15 -2.56 -17.20
C TYR A 136 -1.26 -1.93 -17.19
N ASP A 137 -2.17 -2.47 -18.00
CA ASP A 137 -3.53 -1.98 -18.11
C ASP A 137 -4.34 -2.26 -16.84
N MET A 138 -4.21 -3.47 -16.29
CA MET A 138 -4.88 -3.86 -15.05
C MET A 138 -4.53 -2.93 -13.90
N LEU A 139 -3.23 -2.67 -13.68
CA LEU A 139 -2.79 -1.74 -12.64
C LEU A 139 -3.27 -0.31 -12.92
N GLY A 140 -3.32 0.12 -14.18
CA GLY A 140 -3.85 1.45 -14.54
C GLY A 140 -5.31 1.64 -14.13
N LEU A 141 -6.14 0.61 -14.32
CA LEU A 141 -7.55 0.63 -13.91
C LEU A 141 -7.70 0.59 -12.38
N ILE A 142 -6.94 -0.28 -11.69
CA ILE A 142 -6.96 -0.40 -10.22
C ILE A 142 -6.52 0.91 -9.57
N ILE A 143 -5.41 1.51 -10.00
CA ILE A 143 -4.89 2.79 -9.47
C ILE A 143 -5.96 3.90 -9.50
N ARG A 144 -6.81 3.92 -10.53
CA ARG A 144 -7.89 4.91 -10.65
C ARG A 144 -8.99 4.68 -9.62
N ASP A 145 -9.32 3.44 -9.33
CA ASP A 145 -10.29 3.09 -8.29
C ASP A 145 -9.70 3.44 -6.90
N GLU A 146 -8.45 3.04 -6.63
CA GLU A 146 -7.73 3.35 -5.38
C GLU A 146 -7.60 4.84 -5.09
N ALA A 147 -7.35 5.67 -6.10
CA ALA A 147 -7.29 7.11 -5.90
C ALA A 147 -8.59 7.66 -5.29
N ARG A 148 -9.75 7.10 -5.66
CA ARG A 148 -11.04 7.50 -5.06
C ARG A 148 -11.14 7.02 -3.62
N HIS A 149 -10.65 5.82 -3.30
CA HIS A 149 -10.64 5.22 -1.96
C HIS A 149 -9.89 6.08 -0.96
N VAL A 150 -8.66 6.48 -1.32
CA VAL A 150 -7.83 7.36 -0.52
C VAL A 150 -8.47 8.74 -0.35
N THR A 151 -8.88 9.41 -1.45
CA THR A 151 -9.47 10.75 -1.38
C THR A 151 -10.73 10.80 -0.51
N PHE A 152 -11.60 9.79 -0.61
CA PHE A 152 -12.78 9.70 0.26
C PHE A 152 -12.37 9.56 1.74
N GLY A 153 -11.45 8.64 2.04
CA GLY A 153 -10.94 8.42 3.39
C GLY A 153 -10.38 9.69 4.02
N VAL A 154 -9.58 10.45 3.26
CA VAL A 154 -9.00 11.73 3.71
C VAL A 154 -10.10 12.75 4.03
N ASN A 155 -11.01 13.01 3.09
CA ASN A 155 -12.08 13.99 3.27
C ASN A 155 -12.98 13.64 4.46
N TYR A 156 -13.32 12.36 4.62
CA TYR A 156 -14.20 11.90 5.68
C TYR A 156 -13.53 11.96 7.06
N LEU A 157 -12.25 11.59 7.15
CA LEU A 157 -11.48 11.66 8.38
C LEU A 157 -11.11 13.09 8.78
N GLU A 158 -10.89 14.00 7.83
CA GLU A 158 -10.59 15.41 8.10
C GLU A 158 -11.69 16.06 8.96
N GLU A 159 -12.95 15.85 8.58
CA GLU A 159 -14.09 16.33 9.35
C GLU A 159 -14.18 15.62 10.71
N PHE A 160 -14.10 14.29 10.73
CA PHE A 160 -14.27 13.52 11.97
C PHE A 160 -13.19 13.79 13.01
N VAL A 161 -11.91 13.80 12.62
CA VAL A 161 -10.78 13.99 13.55
C VAL A 161 -10.85 15.37 14.21
N SER A 162 -11.40 16.38 13.53
CA SER A 162 -11.61 17.72 14.12
C SER A 162 -12.54 17.71 15.34
N THR A 163 -13.42 16.71 15.43
CA THR A 163 -14.40 16.56 16.54
C THR A 163 -13.85 15.83 17.75
N LEU A 164 -12.69 15.19 17.63
CA LEU A 164 -12.06 14.39 18.69
C LEU A 164 -11.41 15.29 19.75
N SER A 165 -11.38 14.80 20.99
CA SER A 165 -10.52 15.36 22.03
C SER A 165 -9.04 15.16 21.70
N GLU A 166 -8.15 15.94 22.33
CA GLU A 166 -6.71 15.79 22.12
C GLU A 166 -6.17 14.41 22.55
N GLU A 167 -6.76 13.79 23.56
CA GLU A 167 -6.41 12.43 23.97
C GLU A 167 -6.76 11.42 22.87
N GLU A 168 -7.96 11.51 22.32
CA GLU A 168 -8.41 10.64 21.23
C GLU A 168 -7.58 10.86 19.96
N LYS A 169 -7.29 12.11 19.58
CA LYS A 169 -6.42 12.40 18.43
C LYS A 169 -5.03 11.77 18.59
N ASN A 170 -4.44 11.87 19.78
CA ASN A 170 -3.13 11.28 20.06
C ASN A 170 -3.16 9.74 20.00
N ASP A 171 -4.24 9.11 20.46
CA ASP A 171 -4.44 7.67 20.30
C ASP A 171 -4.51 7.25 18.82
N ARG A 172 -5.22 8.01 17.97
CA ARG A 172 -5.30 7.76 16.51
C ARG A 172 -3.95 8.02 15.82
N ALA A 173 -3.25 9.08 16.23
CA ALA A 173 -1.91 9.40 15.73
C ALA A 173 -0.92 8.29 16.05
N GLN A 174 -0.97 7.75 17.28
CA GLN A 174 -0.12 6.63 17.69
C GLN A 174 -0.44 5.36 16.89
N PHE A 175 -1.72 5.06 16.65
CA PHE A 175 -2.11 3.96 15.76
C PHE A 175 -1.55 4.13 14.35
N ALA A 176 -1.68 5.33 13.76
CA ALA A 176 -1.19 5.62 12.42
C ALA A 176 0.33 5.46 12.33
N TYR A 177 1.07 5.96 13.32
CA TYR A 177 2.51 5.76 13.42
C TYR A 177 2.90 4.27 13.45
N GLU A 178 2.25 3.47 14.29
CA GLU A 178 2.54 2.04 14.40
C GLU A 178 2.27 1.28 13.10
N ALA A 179 1.19 1.62 12.40
CA ALA A 179 0.87 1.05 11.10
C ALA A 179 1.90 1.46 10.02
N CYS A 180 2.36 2.72 10.02
CA CYS A 180 3.45 3.17 9.15
C CYS A 180 4.77 2.44 9.46
N LEU A 181 5.11 2.24 10.73
CA LEU A 181 6.30 1.52 11.16
C LEU A 181 6.30 0.08 10.63
N LEU A 182 5.20 -0.65 10.84
CA LEU A 182 5.04 -2.03 10.33
C LEU A 182 5.11 -2.07 8.79
N SER A 183 4.64 -1.01 8.13
CA SER A 183 4.62 -0.93 6.67
C SER A 183 6.01 -0.84 6.03
N ARG A 184 7.06 -0.42 6.77
CA ARG A 184 8.43 -0.37 6.25
C ARG A 184 8.98 -1.75 5.86
N GLU A 185 8.55 -2.78 6.59
CA GLU A 185 8.98 -4.18 6.36
C GLU A 185 8.14 -4.87 5.26
N ARG A 186 7.06 -4.24 4.78
CA ARG A 186 6.08 -4.84 3.87
C ARG A 186 6.65 -5.30 2.53
N LEU A 187 7.78 -4.75 2.08
CA LEU A 187 8.35 -4.99 0.74
C LEU A 187 9.55 -5.94 0.71
N LEU A 188 9.78 -6.65 1.81
CA LEU A 188 10.86 -7.61 1.92
C LEU A 188 10.37 -9.01 1.53
N SER A 189 10.92 -9.54 0.44
CA SER A 189 10.56 -10.85 -0.09
C SER A 189 11.30 -11.98 0.63
N THR A 190 11.12 -12.10 1.95
CA THR A 190 11.85 -13.06 2.80
C THR A 190 11.64 -14.51 2.34
N ASP A 191 10.41 -14.88 1.95
CA ASP A 191 10.10 -16.22 1.43
C ASP A 191 10.88 -16.54 0.14
N VAL A 192 11.17 -15.52 -0.67
CA VAL A 192 12.00 -15.68 -1.87
C VAL A 192 13.44 -15.93 -1.46
N PHE A 193 13.98 -15.20 -0.47
CA PHE A 193 15.35 -15.41 0.00
C PHE A 193 15.55 -16.83 0.55
N GLU A 194 14.58 -17.32 1.34
CA GLU A 194 14.57 -18.69 1.84
C GLU A 194 14.56 -19.72 0.70
N TYR A 195 13.71 -19.54 -0.31
CA TYR A 195 13.65 -20.43 -1.46
C TYR A 195 14.96 -20.51 -2.26
N PHE A 196 15.75 -19.42 -2.27
CA PHE A 196 17.07 -19.40 -2.90
C PHE A 196 18.21 -19.84 -1.96
N GLY A 197 17.89 -20.24 -0.72
CA GLY A 197 18.85 -20.72 0.26
C GLY A 197 19.77 -19.63 0.78
N TRP A 198 19.33 -18.37 0.76
CA TRP A 198 20.08 -17.24 1.29
C TRP A 198 19.82 -17.07 2.79
N ASP A 199 20.78 -16.48 3.49
CA ASP A 199 20.53 -16.00 4.85
C ASP A 199 19.54 -14.83 4.79
N VAL A 200 18.37 -15.02 5.42
CA VAL A 200 17.25 -14.09 5.33
C VAL A 200 17.60 -12.74 5.93
N GLU A 201 18.33 -12.72 7.05
CA GLU A 201 18.68 -11.48 7.72
C GLU A 201 19.77 -10.74 6.94
N GLU A 202 20.76 -11.44 6.41
CA GLU A 202 21.77 -10.87 5.51
C GLU A 202 21.12 -10.24 4.27
N ALA A 203 20.23 -10.98 3.59
CA ALA A 203 19.53 -10.49 2.39
C ALA A 203 18.59 -9.31 2.71
N ARG A 204 17.92 -9.36 3.87
CA ARG A 204 17.08 -8.27 4.39
C ARG A 204 17.91 -7.01 4.64
N GLN A 205 19.03 -7.12 5.35
CA GLN A 205 19.91 -5.98 5.62
C GLN A 205 20.51 -5.41 4.33
N PHE A 206 20.87 -6.26 3.38
CA PHE A 206 21.31 -5.82 2.05
C PHE A 206 20.19 -5.05 1.31
N GLN A 207 18.96 -5.55 1.33
CA GLN A 207 17.82 -4.85 0.70
C GLN A 207 17.58 -3.50 1.38
N LEU A 208 17.46 -3.46 2.71
CA LEU A 208 17.19 -2.24 3.48
C LEU A 208 18.33 -1.21 3.42
N GLY A 209 19.58 -1.67 3.31
CA GLY A 209 20.76 -0.81 3.27
C GLY A 209 20.96 -0.06 1.95
N SER A 210 20.16 -0.37 0.92
CA SER A 210 20.36 0.23 -0.41
C SER A 210 19.62 1.56 -0.59
N ASP A 211 20.28 2.52 -1.23
CA ASP A 211 19.69 3.83 -1.54
C ASP A 211 18.42 3.70 -2.39
N LEU A 212 18.37 2.69 -3.27
CA LEU A 212 17.19 2.40 -4.09
C LEU A 212 15.97 2.05 -3.22
N ILE A 213 16.16 1.20 -2.23
CA ILE A 213 15.08 0.77 -1.34
C ILE A 213 14.72 1.86 -0.34
N GLN A 214 15.69 2.63 0.16
CA GLN A 214 15.41 3.79 1.00
C GLN A 214 14.60 4.84 0.23
N HIS A 215 14.96 5.10 -1.04
CA HIS A 215 14.19 5.99 -1.90
C HIS A 215 12.79 5.44 -2.17
N PHE A 216 12.67 4.15 -2.49
CA PHE A 216 11.36 3.53 -2.70
C PHE A 216 10.49 3.57 -1.43
N GLN A 217 11.07 3.33 -0.25
CA GLN A 217 10.35 3.50 1.01
C GLN A 217 9.83 4.94 1.17
N LYS A 218 10.65 5.95 0.89
CA LYS A 218 10.18 7.35 0.89
C LYS A 218 9.04 7.56 -0.12
N LEU A 219 9.14 7.02 -1.33
CA LEU A 219 8.08 7.09 -2.35
C LEU A 219 6.75 6.54 -1.84
N LEU A 220 6.76 5.43 -1.11
CA LEU A 220 5.53 4.87 -0.56
C LEU A 220 4.82 5.83 0.41
N PHE A 221 5.59 6.55 1.23
CA PHE A 221 5.03 7.47 2.23
C PHE A 221 4.69 8.86 1.67
N GLN A 222 4.99 9.14 0.39
CA GLN A 222 4.73 10.44 -0.23
C GLN A 222 3.25 10.84 -0.19
N ARG A 223 2.33 9.88 -0.24
CA ARG A 223 0.88 10.14 -0.11
C ARG A 223 0.40 10.05 1.34
N VAL A 224 0.96 9.13 2.11
CA VAL A 224 0.56 8.90 3.51
C VAL A 224 0.81 10.12 4.39
N MET A 225 2.02 10.70 4.33
CA MET A 225 2.43 11.75 5.26
C MET A 225 1.65 13.07 5.07
N PRO A 226 1.43 13.59 3.85
CA PRO A 226 0.55 14.73 3.62
C PRO A 226 -0.87 14.52 4.13
N ASN A 227 -1.41 13.32 3.90
CA ASN A 227 -2.78 13.00 4.32
C ASN A 227 -2.88 12.97 5.84
N LEU A 228 -1.92 12.35 6.55
CA LEU A 228 -1.86 12.36 8.02
C LEU A 228 -1.71 13.78 8.58
N ALA A 229 -0.92 14.63 7.92
CA ALA A 229 -0.78 16.03 8.30
C ALA A 229 -2.11 16.79 8.12
N ARG A 230 -2.75 16.64 6.96
CA ARG A 230 -4.03 17.28 6.63
C ARG A 230 -5.13 16.93 7.62
N ILE A 231 -5.31 15.64 7.93
CA ILE A 231 -6.35 15.21 8.87
C ILE A 231 -6.02 15.49 10.33
N GLY A 232 -4.85 16.06 10.64
CA GLY A 232 -4.46 16.44 11.99
C GLY A 232 -3.93 15.29 12.86
N LEU A 233 -3.49 14.18 12.28
CA LEU A 233 -2.89 13.04 13.00
C LEU A 233 -1.36 13.11 13.08
N LEU A 234 -0.73 14.14 12.52
CA LEU A 234 0.68 14.45 12.75
C LEU A 234 0.84 15.28 14.03
N THR A 235 0.47 14.71 15.17
CA THR A 235 0.52 15.38 16.48
C THR A 235 1.94 15.46 17.04
N ASP A 236 2.17 16.34 18.01
CA ASP A 236 3.49 16.52 18.63
C ASP A 236 4.01 15.24 19.31
N SER A 237 3.11 14.33 19.73
CA SER A 237 3.48 13.06 20.36
C SER A 237 4.09 12.04 19.39
N VAL A 238 3.85 12.18 18.08
CA VAL A 238 4.36 11.26 17.04
C VAL A 238 5.31 11.92 16.04
N LYS A 239 5.35 13.25 15.93
CA LYS A 239 6.24 13.99 15.00
C LYS A 239 7.71 13.54 15.11
N GLY A 240 8.27 13.52 16.32
CA GLY A 240 9.65 13.08 16.53
C GLY A 240 9.90 11.63 16.10
N LYS A 241 8.89 10.76 16.25
CA LYS A 241 8.99 9.37 15.81
C LYS A 241 9.00 9.27 14.27
N PHE A 242 8.20 10.07 13.57
CA PHE A 242 8.24 10.15 12.11
C PHE A 242 9.54 10.79 11.58
N GLU A 243 10.15 11.68 12.34
CA GLU A 243 11.48 12.24 12.05
C GLU A 243 12.56 11.16 12.16
N GLU A 244 12.55 10.35 13.22
CA GLU A 244 13.43 9.19 13.37
C GLU A 244 13.25 8.15 12.25
N LEU A 245 12.04 8.04 11.69
CA LEU A 245 11.77 7.21 10.51
C LEU A 245 12.25 7.84 9.19
N GLY A 246 12.67 9.11 9.19
CA GLY A 246 13.18 9.80 8.01
C GLY A 246 12.11 10.14 6.96
N ILE A 247 10.83 10.18 7.35
CA ILE A 247 9.70 10.43 6.45
C ILE A 247 8.91 11.70 6.79
N LEU A 248 9.23 12.39 7.88
CA LEU A 248 8.52 13.61 8.31
C LEU A 248 8.55 14.72 7.25
N GLU A 249 9.66 14.87 6.52
CA GLU A 249 9.83 15.87 5.45
C GLU A 249 8.74 15.78 4.36
N LEU A 250 8.21 14.58 4.12
CA LEU A 250 7.17 14.31 3.11
C LEU A 250 5.82 14.93 3.48
N ALA A 251 5.59 15.27 4.75
CA ALA A 251 4.32 15.88 5.21
C ALA A 251 4.01 17.23 4.54
N SER A 252 5.01 17.87 3.93
CA SER A 252 4.88 19.14 3.21
C SER A 252 4.40 18.99 1.76
N LEU A 253 4.30 17.77 1.24
CA LEU A 253 3.81 17.51 -0.13
C LEU A 253 2.29 17.74 -0.22
N PRO A 254 1.73 17.89 -1.44
CA PRO A 254 0.28 17.97 -1.64
C PRO A 254 -0.45 16.71 -1.15
N SER A 255 -1.69 16.88 -0.69
CA SER A 255 -2.54 15.79 -0.19
C SER A 255 -3.48 15.26 -1.28
N ASP A 256 -3.93 14.01 -1.16
CA ASP A 256 -4.85 13.37 -2.11
C ASP A 256 -6.28 13.94 -2.09
N ALA A 257 -6.60 14.82 -1.15
CA ALA A 257 -7.85 15.56 -1.18
C ALA A 257 -7.84 16.72 -2.20
N ASP A 258 -6.67 17.06 -2.75
CA ASP A 258 -6.54 18.05 -3.82
C ASP A 258 -6.74 17.35 -5.18
N VAL A 259 -7.99 17.41 -5.68
CA VAL A 259 -8.40 16.75 -6.92
C VAL A 259 -7.97 17.56 -8.15
N ASP A 260 -7.15 16.96 -9.04
CA ASP A 260 -6.88 17.52 -10.37
C ASP A 260 -8.02 17.17 -11.34
N TRP A 261 -8.98 18.08 -11.45
CA TRP A 261 -10.13 17.96 -12.36
C TRP A 261 -9.72 17.82 -13.83
N ALA A 262 -8.59 18.40 -14.25
CA ALA A 262 -8.13 18.31 -15.63
C ALA A 262 -7.65 16.89 -15.94
N ASP A 263 -7.02 16.22 -14.99
CA ASP A 263 -6.60 14.83 -15.13
C ASP A 263 -7.79 13.86 -15.16
N LEU A 264 -8.75 14.04 -14.25
CA LEU A 264 -9.97 13.22 -14.19
C LEU A 264 -10.86 13.34 -15.44
N SER A 265 -10.77 14.46 -16.15
CA SER A 265 -11.57 14.73 -17.35
C SER A 265 -11.00 14.12 -18.63
N LYS A 266 -9.79 13.53 -18.58
CA LYS A 266 -9.16 12.93 -19.76
C LYS A 266 -9.90 11.66 -20.20
N PRO A 267 -10.03 11.40 -21.51
CA PRO A 267 -10.57 10.15 -22.03
C PRO A 267 -9.80 8.94 -21.48
N LEU A 268 -10.53 7.87 -21.16
CA LEU A 268 -9.95 6.61 -20.65
C LEU A 268 -9.02 5.93 -21.66
N PHE A 269 -9.31 6.08 -22.94
CA PHE A 269 -8.50 5.56 -24.03
C PHE A 269 -8.20 6.70 -24.99
N GLU A 270 -6.91 6.92 -25.31
CA GLU A 270 -6.49 7.96 -26.26
C GLU A 270 -7.16 7.78 -27.64
N ASP A 271 -7.44 6.53 -28.02
CA ASP A 271 -8.11 6.17 -29.28
C ASP A 271 -9.65 6.39 -29.28
N SER A 272 -10.22 6.88 -28.18
CA SER A 272 -11.66 7.15 -28.05
C SER A 272 -12.05 8.64 -28.14
N ALA A 273 -11.09 9.50 -28.50
CA ALA A 273 -11.28 10.94 -28.72
C ALA A 273 -11.50 11.30 -30.20
#